data_AF-A0ABC8LFE1-F1
#
_entry.id   AF-A0ABC8LFE1-F1
#
_cell.length_a   1.000
_cell.length_b   1.000
_cell.length_c   1.000
_cell.angle_alpha   90.00
_cell.angle_beta   90.00
_cell.angle_gamma   90.00
#
_symmetry.space_group_name_H-M   'P 1'
#
loop_
_entity.id
_entity.type
_entity.pdbx_description
1 polymer ?
#
loop_
_entity_poly.entity_id
_entity_poly.type
_entity_poly.pdbx_seq_one_letter_code
_entity_poly.pdbx_strand_id
1 'polypeptide(L)'
;MLPEKAQQIAAEEGKAIESMEPDLVNKLRKLLIMSADFRVPLEKVEFIQSVMGLPLDFKSNLIPKYPDFFSLKVVYKKVHLEPNESRKKVRITKDGKSTLIDSLVAAAGIIAQEVTDDVRI
;
A
#
# COMPACT_ATOMS: atom_id res chain seq x y z
N MET A 1 -26.00 17.89 25.81
CA MET A 1 -26.44 16.80 24.92
C MET A 1 -26.23 17.24 23.49
N LEU A 2 -25.58 16.44 22.65
CA LEU A 2 -25.59 16.64 21.20
C LEU A 2 -27.00 16.28 20.67
N PRO A 3 -27.54 16.99 19.67
CA PRO A 3 -28.83 16.63 19.09
C PRO A 3 -28.74 15.24 18.45
N GLU A 4 -29.82 14.46 18.53
CA GLU A 4 -29.89 13.07 18.04
C GLU A 4 -29.43 12.93 16.59
N LYS A 5 -29.77 13.90 15.73
CA LYS A 5 -29.29 13.98 14.35
C LYS A 5 -27.77 14.09 14.24
N ALA A 6 -27.11 14.85 15.11
CA ALA A 6 -25.66 14.98 15.10
C ALA A 6 -24.97 13.67 15.52
N GLN A 7 -25.59 12.90 16.42
CA GLN A 7 -25.08 11.57 16.80
C GLN A 7 -25.22 10.57 15.66
N GLN A 8 -26.35 10.58 14.94
CA GLN A 8 -26.58 9.74 13.77
C GLN A 8 -25.58 10.05 12.65
N ILE A 9 -25.39 11.33 12.32
CA ILE A 9 -24.42 11.75 11.30
C ILE A 9 -23.00 11.32 11.70
N ALA A 10 -22.57 11.54 12.94
CA ALA A 10 -21.25 11.12 13.40
C ALA A 10 -21.05 9.60 13.30
N ALA A 11 -22.09 8.80 13.56
CA ALA A 11 -22.01 7.35 13.43
C ALA A 11 -21.94 6.90 11.96
N GLU A 12 -22.68 7.56 11.06
CA GLU A 12 -22.63 7.30 9.62
C GLU A 12 -21.28 7.69 9.01
N GLU A 13 -20.75 8.86 9.39
CA GLU A 13 -19.40 9.30 9.01
C GLU A 13 -18.33 8.31 9.48
N GLY A 14 -18.42 7.82 10.73
CA GLY A 14 -17.52 6.79 11.25
C GLY A 14 -17.53 5.52 10.40
N LYS A 15 -18.71 4.99 10.06
CA LYS A 15 -18.86 3.81 9.19
C LYS A 15 -18.32 4.06 7.78
N ALA A 16 -18.57 5.24 7.22
CA ALA A 16 -18.07 5.61 5.91
C ALA A 16 -16.53 5.65 5.90
N ILE A 17 -15.91 6.23 6.92
CA ILE A 17 -14.45 6.27 7.07
C ILE A 17 -13.86 4.86 7.13
N GLU A 18 -14.43 3.98 7.95
CA GLU A 18 -14.00 2.57 8.04
C GLU A 18 -14.12 1.85 6.69
N SER A 19 -15.22 2.08 5.96
CA SER A 19 -15.42 1.47 4.63
C SER A 19 -14.42 1.94 3.57
N MET A 20 -13.83 3.14 3.75
CA MET A 20 -12.85 3.72 2.83
C MET A 20 -11.40 3.34 3.16
N GLU A 21 -11.12 2.84 4.36
CA GLU A 21 -9.75 2.45 4.76
C GLU A 21 -9.05 1.52 3.75
N PRO A 22 -9.70 0.49 3.18
CA PRO A 22 -9.07 -0.38 2.16
C PRO A 22 -8.57 0.39 0.93
N ASP A 23 -9.29 1.41 0.48
CA ASP A 23 -8.91 2.23 -0.66
C ASP A 23 -7.72 3.13 -0.32
N LEU A 24 -7.68 3.68 0.89
CA LEU A 24 -6.56 4.47 1.39
C LEU A 24 -5.29 3.61 1.51
N VAL A 25 -5.41 2.38 2.01
CA VAL A 25 -4.34 1.39 2.04
C VAL A 25 -3.84 1.10 0.63
N ASN A 26 -4.74 0.91 -0.34
CA ASN A 26 -4.36 0.68 -1.73
C ASN A 26 -3.65 1.89 -2.35
N LYS A 27 -4.06 3.13 -2.04
CA LYS A 27 -3.35 4.34 -2.48
C LYS A 27 -1.94 4.41 -1.91
N LEU A 28 -1.74 4.13 -0.62
CA LEU A 28 -0.41 4.05 0.00
C LEU A 28 0.46 2.96 -0.63
N ARG A 29 -0.13 1.78 -0.91
CA ARG A 29 0.58 0.70 -1.62
C ARG A 29 1.02 1.12 -3.02
N LYS A 30 0.15 1.79 -3.79
CA LYS A 30 0.49 2.33 -5.12
C LYS A 30 1.61 3.37 -5.04
N LEU A 31 1.56 4.28 -4.06
CA LEU A 31 2.62 5.26 -3.80
C LEU A 31 3.97 4.57 -3.58
N LEU A 32 4.02 3.53 -2.74
CA LEU A 32 5.25 2.76 -2.51
C LEU A 32 5.73 2.09 -3.79
N ILE A 33 4.83 1.47 -4.57
CA ILE A 33 5.19 0.81 -5.83
C ILE A 33 5.78 1.80 -6.86
N MET A 34 5.29 3.04 -6.89
CA MET A 34 5.78 4.08 -7.80
C MET A 34 7.08 4.75 -7.32
N SER A 35 7.44 4.60 -6.04
CA SER A 35 8.67 5.18 -5.49
C SER A 35 9.90 4.36 -5.88
N ALA A 36 11.02 5.02 -6.18
CA ALA A 36 12.23 4.37 -6.70
C ALA A 36 12.73 3.18 -5.84
N ASP A 37 12.67 3.32 -4.52
CA ASP A 37 13.16 2.34 -3.56
C ASP A 37 12.05 1.62 -2.78
N PHE A 38 10.78 1.75 -3.20
CA PHE A 38 9.63 1.24 -2.46
C PHE A 38 9.57 1.77 -1.03
N ARG A 39 10.13 2.95 -0.81
CA ARG A 39 10.16 3.62 0.49
C ARG A 39 9.96 5.09 0.27
N VAL A 40 9.22 5.70 1.18
CA VAL A 40 8.96 7.14 1.15
C VAL A 40 9.18 7.67 2.56
N PRO A 41 9.93 8.79 2.74
CA PRO A 41 10.01 9.44 4.05
C PRO A 41 8.60 9.74 4.56
N LEU A 42 8.32 9.39 5.82
CA LEU A 42 6.97 9.54 6.38
C LEU A 42 6.52 11.00 6.39
N GLU A 43 7.46 11.95 6.54
CA GLU A 43 7.25 13.40 6.40
C GLU A 43 6.67 13.79 5.02
N LYS A 44 7.05 13.08 3.96
CA LYS A 44 6.56 13.34 2.60
C LYS A 44 5.16 12.78 2.39
N VAL A 45 4.85 11.64 3.01
CA VAL A 45 3.49 11.10 3.03
C VAL A 45 2.55 12.06 3.78
N GLU A 46 2.99 12.59 4.91
CA GLU A 46 2.27 13.62 5.67
C GLU A 46 2.09 14.91 4.87
N PHE A 47 3.11 15.35 4.14
CA PHE A 47 3.01 16.53 3.26
C PHE A 47 1.91 16.41 2.19
N ILE A 48 1.67 15.21 1.66
CA ILE A 48 0.63 14.95 0.63
C ILE A 48 -0.66 14.33 1.21
N GLN A 49 -0.80 14.30 2.53
CA GLN A 49 -1.87 13.61 3.25
C GLN A 49 -3.27 14.00 2.76
N SER A 50 -3.54 15.30 2.65
CA SER A 50 -4.84 15.83 2.21
C SER A 50 -5.18 15.42 0.79
N VAL A 51 -4.21 15.50 -0.14
CA VAL A 51 -4.36 15.12 -1.54
C VAL A 51 -4.63 13.62 -1.68
N MET A 52 -4.06 12.81 -0.80
CA MET A 52 -4.28 11.36 -0.76
C MET A 52 -5.61 10.96 -0.09
N GLY A 53 -6.25 11.88 0.64
CA GLY A 53 -7.44 11.62 1.46
C GLY A 53 -7.14 10.82 2.72
N LEU A 54 -5.92 10.90 3.24
CA LEU A 54 -5.51 10.18 4.44
C LEU A 54 -6.01 10.88 5.73
N PRO A 55 -6.44 10.12 6.75
CA PRO A 55 -6.78 10.66 8.07
C PRO A 55 -5.63 11.42 8.70
N LEU A 56 -5.92 12.44 9.52
CA LEU A 56 -4.88 13.26 10.19
C LEU A 56 -3.91 12.39 11.01
N ASP A 57 -4.45 11.34 11.63
CA ASP A 57 -3.81 10.38 12.52
C ASP A 57 -3.35 9.10 11.79
N PHE A 58 -3.26 9.09 10.45
CA PHE A 58 -2.91 7.88 9.68
C PHE A 58 -1.63 7.19 10.17
N LYS A 59 -0.65 7.95 10.70
CA LYS A 59 0.60 7.42 11.24
C LYS A 59 0.40 6.54 12.47
N SER A 60 -0.52 6.92 13.35
CA SER A 60 -0.80 6.26 14.63
C SER A 60 -2.00 5.31 14.57
N ASN A 61 -2.87 5.44 13.56
CA ASN A 61 -4.11 4.67 13.45
C ASN A 61 -4.12 3.78 12.21
N LEU A 62 -4.03 4.36 11.01
CA LEU A 62 -4.14 3.60 9.75
C LEU A 62 -2.92 2.68 9.52
N ILE A 63 -1.68 3.18 9.60
CA ILE A 63 -0.48 2.36 9.33
C ILE A 63 -0.40 1.15 10.28
N PRO A 64 -0.58 1.29 11.60
CA PRO A 64 -0.52 0.16 12.54
C PRO A 64 -1.64 -0.87 12.36
N LYS A 65 -2.81 -0.49 11.85
CA LYS A 65 -3.92 -1.41 11.52
C LYS A 65 -3.59 -2.38 10.37
N TYR A 66 -2.61 -2.03 9.52
CA TYR A 66 -2.27 -2.78 8.31
C TYR A 66 -0.80 -3.26 8.29
N PRO A 67 -0.35 -4.05 9.29
CA PRO A 67 1.04 -4.47 9.42
C PRO A 67 1.47 -5.42 8.31
N ASP A 68 0.55 -6.16 7.70
CA ASP A 68 0.85 -7.05 6.56
C ASP A 68 1.29 -6.29 5.30
N PHE A 69 0.94 -5.00 5.21
CA PHE A 69 1.27 -4.16 4.07
C PHE A 69 2.41 -3.19 4.35
N PHE A 70 2.47 -2.62 5.56
CA PHE A 70 3.34 -1.50 5.87
C PHE A 70 4.32 -1.80 7.01
N SER A 71 5.49 -1.19 6.94
CA SER A 71 6.46 -1.11 8.02
C SER A 71 7.02 0.31 8.10
N LEU A 72 7.36 0.73 9.31
CA LEU A 72 8.05 1.99 9.58
C LEU A 72 9.50 1.69 9.96
N LYS A 73 10.46 2.25 9.21
CA LYS A 73 11.88 2.09 9.51
C LYS A 73 12.62 3.41 9.59
N VAL A 74 13.55 3.50 10.53
CA VAL A 74 14.45 4.64 10.64
C VAL A 74 15.64 4.41 9.70
N VAL A 75 15.80 5.31 8.74
CA VAL A 75 16.91 5.32 7.78
C VAL A 75 17.53 6.71 7.81
N TYR A 76 18.83 6.80 8.07
CA TYR A 76 19.55 8.08 8.22
C TYR A 76 18.83 9.08 9.14
N LYS A 77 18.38 8.61 10.32
CA LYS A 77 17.62 9.37 11.33
C LYS A 77 16.23 9.86 10.90
N LYS A 78 15.71 9.43 9.75
CA LYS A 78 14.35 9.73 9.29
C LYS A 78 13.48 8.49 9.24
N VAL A 79 12.23 8.62 9.68
CA VAL A 79 11.23 7.54 9.57
C VAL A 79 10.76 7.45 8.12
N HIS A 80 10.79 6.23 7.58
CA HIS A 80 10.30 5.90 6.25
C HIS A 80 9.16 4.91 6.36
N LEU A 81 8.16 5.10 5.50
CA LEU A 81 7.16 4.09 5.18
C LEU A 81 7.71 3.17 4.09
N GLU A 82 7.57 1.87 4.28
CA GLU A 82 8.01 0.83 3.35
C GLU A 82 7.07 -0.39 3.39
N PRO A 83 7.10 -1.29 2.40
CA PRO A 83 6.42 -2.58 2.47
C PRO A 83 6.93 -3.43 3.63
N ASN A 84 6.05 -4.24 4.22
CA ASN A 84 6.47 -5.27 5.19
C ASN A 84 7.49 -6.26 4.55
N GLU A 85 8.39 -6.81 5.37
CA GLU A 85 9.45 -7.76 5.02
C GLU A 85 8.98 -8.95 4.16
N SER A 86 7.81 -9.52 4.45
CA SER A 86 7.24 -10.61 3.66
C SER A 86 6.99 -10.20 2.20
N ARG A 87 6.63 -8.94 1.95
CA ARG A 87 6.50 -8.36 0.59
C ARG A 87 7.85 -8.05 -0.05
N LYS A 88 8.88 -7.71 0.75
CA LYS A 88 10.24 -7.49 0.24
C LYS A 88 10.86 -8.78 -0.30
N LYS A 89 10.64 -9.92 0.36
CA LYS A 89 11.15 -11.24 -0.08
C LYS A 89 10.61 -11.66 -1.44
N VAL A 90 9.34 -11.40 -1.74
CA VAL A 90 8.72 -11.67 -3.06
C VAL A 90 9.47 -10.96 -4.19
N ARG A 91 10.12 -9.82 -3.92
CA ARG A 91 10.96 -9.11 -4.90
C ARG A 91 12.35 -9.76 -5.10
N ILE A 92 12.88 -10.43 -4.09
CA ILE A 92 14.25 -10.98 -4.08
C ILE A 92 14.29 -12.43 -4.64
N THR A 93 13.15 -13.13 -4.69
CA THR A 93 13.06 -14.51 -5.19
C THR A 93 12.23 -14.53 -6.49
N LYS A 94 12.80 -14.73 -7.68
CA LYS A 94 13.08 -16.09 -8.20
C LYS A 94 14.42 -16.29 -8.93
N ASP A 95 15.14 -15.25 -9.38
CA ASP A 95 16.36 -15.45 -10.19
C ASP A 95 17.34 -14.26 -10.15
N GLY A 96 17.28 -13.44 -9.10
CA GLY A 96 18.13 -12.25 -8.96
C GLY A 96 17.82 -11.13 -9.97
N LYS A 97 16.80 -11.31 -10.82
CA LYS A 97 16.27 -10.31 -11.75
C LYS A 97 14.95 -9.75 -11.20
N SER A 98 14.93 -8.44 -10.98
CA SER A 98 13.75 -7.70 -10.51
C SER A 98 12.97 -7.16 -11.71
N THR A 99 11.84 -7.77 -12.05
CA THR A 99 10.86 -7.16 -12.96
C THR A 99 9.47 -7.19 -12.31
N LEU A 100 9.13 -6.07 -11.67
CA LEU A 100 7.87 -5.81 -10.97
C LEU A 100 6.63 -6.09 -11.82
N ILE A 101 6.77 -5.98 -13.13
CA ILE A 101 5.77 -6.27 -14.15
C ILE A 101 5.33 -7.74 -14.14
N ASP A 102 6.25 -8.70 -14.02
CA ASP A 102 5.91 -10.13 -14.09
C ASP A 102 5.14 -10.58 -12.84
N SER A 103 5.48 -10.01 -11.68
CA SER A 103 4.73 -10.21 -10.44
C SER A 103 3.32 -9.60 -10.49
N LEU A 104 3.15 -8.46 -11.17
CA LEU A 104 1.84 -7.80 -11.34
C LEU A 104 0.94 -8.60 -12.30
N VAL A 105 1.50 -9.11 -13.40
CA VAL A 105 0.80 -9.97 -14.36
C VAL A 105 0.33 -11.26 -13.69
N ALA A 106 1.19 -11.91 -12.90
CA ALA A 106 0.83 -13.12 -12.16
C ALA A 106 -0.25 -12.86 -11.09
N ALA A 107 -0.14 -11.75 -10.34
CA ALA A 107 -1.12 -11.40 -9.30
C ALA A 107 -2.49 -10.97 -9.86
N ALA A 108 -2.55 -10.53 -11.12
CA ALA A 108 -3.78 -10.16 -11.82
C ALA A 108 -4.47 -11.36 -12.50
N GLY A 109 -3.92 -12.57 -12.43
CA GLY A 109 -4.50 -13.76 -13.07
C GLY A 109 -4.48 -13.71 -14.61
N ILE A 110 -3.69 -12.82 -15.20
CA ILE A 110 -3.51 -12.73 -16.65
C ILE A 110 -2.51 -13.82 -17.02
N ILE A 111 -3.03 -14.97 -17.47
CA ILE A 111 -2.22 -16.09 -17.94
C ILE A 111 -1.51 -15.64 -19.21
N ALA A 112 -0.19 -15.45 -19.16
CA ALA A 112 0.60 -15.44 -20.38
C ALA A 112 0.51 -16.86 -20.96
N GLN A 113 -0.21 -17.01 -22.07
CA GLN A 113 -0.19 -18.26 -22.82
C GLN A 113 1.25 -18.58 -23.21
N GLU A 114 1.74 -19.74 -22.77
CA GLU A 114 2.89 -20.38 -23.38
C GLU A 114 2.60 -20.57 -24.86
N VAL A 115 3.38 -19.91 -25.72
CA VAL A 115 3.55 -20.37 -27.10
C VAL A 115 4.69 -21.38 -27.05
N THR A 116 4.36 -22.63 -26.77
CA THR A 116 5.10 -23.76 -27.31
C THR A 116 4.72 -23.88 -28.78
N ASP A 117 5.71 -23.94 -29.67
CA ASP A 117 5.75 -24.95 -30.73
C ASP A 117 7.15 -25.00 -31.37
N ASP A 118 7.76 -26.17 -31.21
CA ASP A 118 8.60 -26.90 -32.14
C ASP A 118 9.33 -26.12 -33.25
N VAL A 119 10.67 -26.17 -33.19
CA VAL A 119 11.45 -26.68 -34.32
C VAL A 119 12.54 -27.61 -33.79
N ARG A 120 12.20 -28.91 -33.71
CA ARG A 120 13.16 -29.95 -34.06
C ARG A 120 13.36 -29.90 -35.57
N ILE A 121 14.54 -29.49 -36.04
CA ILE A 121 15.49 -30.23 -36.92
C ILE A 121 16.87 -29.62 -36.68
#